data_AF-A0A9D5KBZ8-F1
#
_entry.id   AF-A0A9D5KBZ8-F1
#
_cell.length_a   1.000
_cell.length_b   1.000
_cell.length_c   1.000
_cell.angle_alpha   90.00
_cell.angle_beta   90.00
_cell.angle_gamma   90.00
#
_symmetry.space_group_name_H-M   'P 1'
#
loop_
_entity.id
_entity.type
_entity.pdbx_description
1 polymer ?
#
loop_
_entity_poly.entity_id
_entity_poly.type
_entity_poly.pdbx_seq_one_letter_code
_entity_poly.pdbx_strand_id
1 'polypeptide(L)'
;MAKRSKRKAKPTRTRSTPSSTRGKTRKKDNTDVVIGLLLILLAVFFTISLASFNPAGIDENPLNWGGIVGLKLAQFLFNWLGVAAYVIPLLLLIWGINRVLRKPAKRLVFTTLVLLGFAFLTQVTLGYFPKDKIPLYPLKNPAGIITESYALSGHIGTSVFRYLSNRLGRVGLGFILGFLLLASLVVIFGINLPKILNKLVDSLKEKAKIAAEESRERRAAMRAERAERLRKEKEEMIAARTREESRIDEIPEPLEEEPEPVPEPVRDTREAEHEAPKERIIRSPLMAASLGDLHLAELLDPVPDDLAQPPDREPRQGARMLKQKLEEF
;
A
#
# COMPACT_ATOMS: atom_id res chain seq x y z
N MET A 1 -62.22 -7.33 -79.31
CA MET A 1 -61.54 -8.39 -80.10
C MET A 1 -60.03 -8.30 -79.91
N ALA A 2 -59.40 -9.45 -79.70
CA ALA A 2 -58.01 -9.84 -79.97
C ALA A 2 -56.80 -9.05 -79.40
N LYS A 3 -56.08 -9.79 -78.54
CA LYS A 3 -54.68 -9.64 -78.07
C LYS A 3 -53.67 -9.33 -79.20
N ARG A 4 -52.64 -8.55 -78.85
CA ARG A 4 -51.27 -8.79 -79.37
C ARG A 4 -50.20 -8.51 -78.31
N SER A 5 -49.63 -9.61 -77.82
CA SER A 5 -48.38 -9.71 -77.08
C SER A 5 -47.20 -9.24 -77.95
N LYS A 6 -46.20 -8.56 -77.34
CA LYS A 6 -44.77 -8.82 -77.62
C LYS A 6 -43.83 -8.13 -76.60
N ARG A 7 -43.25 -9.00 -75.76
CA ARG A 7 -41.83 -9.10 -75.34
C ARG A 7 -41.11 -7.86 -74.77
N LYS A 8 -40.91 -7.93 -73.45
CA LYS A 8 -39.91 -7.19 -72.67
C LYS A 8 -38.50 -7.41 -73.23
N ALA A 9 -37.79 -6.32 -73.51
CA ALA A 9 -36.35 -6.31 -73.76
C ALA A 9 -35.59 -6.66 -72.47
N LYS A 10 -34.62 -7.57 -72.59
CA LYS A 10 -33.72 -8.02 -71.52
C LYS A 10 -32.48 -7.12 -71.57
N PRO A 11 -32.06 -6.47 -70.47
CA PRO A 11 -30.88 -5.60 -70.51
C PRO A 11 -29.61 -6.45 -70.67
N THR A 12 -28.84 -6.10 -71.69
CA THR A 12 -27.55 -6.69 -72.05
C THR A 12 -26.57 -6.51 -70.90
N ARG A 13 -26.17 -7.63 -70.31
CA ARG A 13 -25.17 -7.74 -69.25
C ARG A 13 -23.80 -7.36 -69.83
N THR A 14 -23.39 -6.11 -69.65
CA THR A 14 -22.04 -5.64 -69.94
C THR A 14 -21.07 -6.44 -69.08
N ARG A 15 -20.28 -7.27 -69.76
CA ARG A 15 -19.25 -8.13 -69.19
C ARG A 15 -18.08 -7.21 -68.81
N SER A 16 -18.05 -6.76 -67.56
CA SER A 16 -16.88 -6.07 -67.01
C SER A 16 -15.71 -7.04 -67.02
N THR A 17 -14.73 -6.75 -67.87
CA THR A 17 -13.41 -7.39 -67.85
C THR A 17 -12.76 -7.15 -66.48
N PRO A 18 -12.16 -8.16 -65.83
CA PRO A 18 -11.40 -7.92 -64.61
C PRO A 18 -10.16 -7.12 -65.00
N SER A 19 -10.10 -5.85 -64.58
CA SER A 19 -8.90 -5.04 -64.75
C SER A 19 -7.76 -5.74 -64.02
N SER A 20 -6.79 -6.19 -64.81
CA SER A 20 -5.60 -6.90 -64.36
C SER A 20 -4.99 -6.21 -63.14
N THR A 21 -4.85 -7.00 -62.08
CA THR A 21 -3.96 -6.84 -60.95
C THR A 21 -2.64 -6.24 -61.43
N ARG A 22 -2.48 -4.93 -61.26
CA ARG A 22 -1.18 -4.28 -61.38
C ARG A 22 -0.40 -4.66 -60.13
N GLY A 23 0.22 -5.84 -60.18
CA GLY A 23 1.25 -6.25 -59.25
C GLY A 23 2.35 -5.21 -59.33
N LYS A 24 2.25 -4.16 -58.50
CA LYS A 24 3.42 -3.41 -58.08
C LYS A 24 4.31 -4.45 -57.43
N THR A 25 5.34 -4.88 -58.15
CA THR A 25 6.53 -5.46 -57.56
C THR A 25 6.99 -4.47 -56.51
N ARG A 26 6.55 -4.71 -55.27
CA ARG A 26 6.86 -3.91 -54.11
C ARG A 26 8.37 -4.08 -53.96
N LYS A 27 9.15 -3.12 -54.49
CA LYS A 27 10.53 -2.94 -54.04
C LYS A 27 10.45 -3.10 -52.53
N LYS A 28 11.18 -4.08 -52.01
CA LYS A 28 11.11 -4.48 -50.61
C LYS A 28 11.81 -3.35 -49.86
N ASP A 29 11.12 -2.23 -49.68
CA ASP A 29 11.66 -1.03 -49.09
C ASP A 29 12.08 -1.40 -47.68
N ASN A 30 13.38 -1.50 -47.49
CA ASN A 30 13.98 -1.86 -46.23
C ASN A 30 13.90 -0.69 -45.24
N THR A 31 13.27 0.42 -45.62
CA THR A 31 12.98 1.59 -44.77
C THR A 31 12.35 1.19 -43.45
N ASP A 32 11.38 0.27 -43.45
CA ASP A 32 10.77 -0.29 -42.24
C ASP A 32 11.84 -0.93 -41.34
N VAL A 33 12.71 -1.73 -41.93
CA VAL A 33 13.77 -2.43 -41.20
C VAL A 33 14.81 -1.44 -40.67
N VAL A 34 15.23 -0.46 -41.48
CA VAL A 34 16.20 0.58 -41.08
C VAL A 34 15.66 1.44 -39.94
N ILE A 35 14.41 1.90 -40.04
CA ILE A 35 13.73 2.64 -38.96
C ILE A 35 13.65 1.77 -37.71
N GLY A 36 13.30 0.48 -37.87
CA GLY A 36 13.22 -0.45 -36.75
C GLY A 36 14.55 -0.64 -36.04
N LEU A 37 15.64 -0.84 -36.78
CA LEU A 37 16.99 -0.96 -36.24
C LEU A 37 17.44 0.32 -35.54
N LEU A 38 17.15 1.50 -36.13
CA LEU A 38 17.44 2.79 -35.49
C LEU A 38 16.71 2.95 -34.16
N LEU A 39 15.43 2.57 -34.10
CA LEU A 39 14.65 2.62 -32.86
C LEU A 39 15.20 1.68 -31.78
N ILE A 40 15.63 0.47 -32.16
CA ILE A 40 16.28 -0.47 -31.23
C ILE A 40 17.61 0.10 -30.72
N LEU A 41 18.42 0.70 -31.60
CA LEU A 41 19.67 1.36 -31.23
C LEU A 41 19.43 2.48 -30.21
N LEU A 42 18.42 3.33 -30.48
CA LEU A 42 18.01 4.38 -29.55
C LEU A 42 17.49 3.81 -28.23
N ALA A 43 16.71 2.74 -28.26
CA ALA A 43 16.21 2.08 -27.04
C ALA A 43 17.37 1.60 -26.16
N VAL A 44 18.38 0.96 -26.74
CA VAL A 44 19.59 0.53 -26.03
C VAL A 44 20.35 1.73 -25.48
N PHE A 45 20.57 2.77 -26.29
CA PHE A 45 21.24 3.99 -25.84
C PHE A 45 20.53 4.68 -24.67
N PHE A 46 19.21 4.84 -24.74
CA PHE A 46 18.39 5.41 -23.66
C PHE A 46 18.42 4.54 -22.41
N THR A 47 18.36 3.21 -22.56
CA THR A 47 18.42 2.26 -21.44
C THR A 47 19.75 2.37 -20.73
N ILE A 48 20.87 2.31 -21.46
CA ILE A 48 22.22 2.44 -20.92
C ILE A 48 22.35 3.79 -20.20
N SER A 49 21.92 4.88 -20.85
CA SER A 49 22.00 6.23 -20.29
C SER A 49 21.21 6.38 -19.00
N LEU A 50 19.98 5.84 -18.94
CA LEU A 50 19.13 5.90 -17.74
C LEU A 50 19.58 4.92 -16.65
N ALA A 51 20.11 3.75 -17.02
CA ALA A 51 20.58 2.74 -16.07
C ALA A 51 21.87 3.16 -15.38
N SER A 52 22.79 3.82 -16.11
CA SER A 52 24.02 4.36 -15.55
C SER A 52 23.87 5.80 -15.01
N PHE A 53 22.66 6.34 -14.91
CA PHE A 53 22.47 7.69 -14.41
C PHE A 53 22.66 7.72 -12.88
N ASN A 54 23.74 8.36 -12.45
CA ASN A 54 24.02 8.62 -11.04
C ASN A 54 23.91 10.13 -10.76
N PRO A 55 22.86 10.57 -10.05
CA PRO A 55 22.68 11.99 -9.74
C PRO A 55 23.70 12.57 -8.75
N ALA A 56 24.36 11.75 -7.92
CA ALA A 56 25.40 12.21 -6.99
C ALA A 56 26.78 12.37 -7.64
N GLY A 57 27.01 11.76 -8.80
CA GLY A 57 28.32 11.76 -9.49
C GLY A 57 28.50 12.89 -10.50
N ILE A 58 27.55 13.83 -10.59
CA ILE A 58 27.57 14.87 -11.64
C ILE A 58 28.78 15.80 -11.50
N ASP A 59 29.18 16.13 -10.26
CA ASP A 59 30.23 17.11 -9.99
C ASP A 59 31.64 16.50 -9.97
N GLU A 60 31.78 15.21 -9.62
CA GLU A 60 33.11 14.62 -9.37
C GLU A 60 33.64 13.76 -10.51
N ASN A 61 32.78 13.14 -11.33
CA ASN A 61 33.12 12.50 -12.60
C ASN A 61 31.82 11.90 -13.18
N PRO A 62 31.20 12.52 -14.21
CA PRO A 62 29.95 12.02 -14.76
C PRO A 62 30.18 10.75 -15.60
N LEU A 63 30.35 9.61 -14.93
CA LEU A 63 30.44 8.30 -15.55
C LEU A 63 29.04 7.81 -15.95
N ASN A 64 28.50 8.41 -17.01
CA ASN A 64 27.38 7.82 -17.74
C ASN A 64 27.94 6.98 -18.89
N TRP A 65 27.48 5.74 -19.04
CA TRP A 65 27.93 4.84 -20.10
C TRP A 65 27.55 5.35 -21.51
N GLY A 66 26.57 6.25 -21.62
CA GLY A 66 26.24 6.99 -22.84
C GLY A 66 27.04 8.28 -23.04
N GLY A 67 28.08 8.53 -22.24
CA GLY A 67 28.87 9.76 -22.24
C GLY A 67 28.08 11.00 -21.82
N ILE A 68 28.59 12.19 -22.16
CA ILE A 68 27.97 13.49 -21.81
C ILE A 68 26.55 13.61 -22.38
N VAL A 69 26.33 13.08 -23.59
CA VAL A 69 25.00 13.09 -24.22
C VAL A 69 24.04 12.21 -23.42
N GLY A 70 24.45 11.00 -23.04
CA GLY A 70 23.65 10.10 -22.21
C GLY A 70 23.34 10.69 -20.83
N LEU A 71 24.33 11.35 -20.21
CA LEU A 71 24.13 12.05 -18.93
C LEU A 71 23.05 13.14 -19.04
N LYS A 72 23.19 14.08 -19.98
CA LYS A 72 22.23 15.19 -20.14
C LYS A 72 20.84 14.69 -20.50
N LEU A 73 20.77 13.67 -21.36
CA LEU A 73 19.52 13.02 -21.73
C LEU A 73 18.85 12.38 -20.52
N ALA A 74 19.57 11.57 -19.75
CA ALA A 74 19.05 10.90 -18.57
C ALA A 74 18.66 11.91 -17.49
N GLN A 75 19.47 12.93 -17.25
CA GLN A 75 19.16 14.02 -16.32
C GLN A 75 17.86 14.72 -16.70
N PHE A 76 17.69 15.10 -17.96
CA PHE A 76 16.47 15.72 -18.44
C PHE A 76 15.24 14.80 -18.24
N LEU A 77 15.35 13.55 -18.68
CA LEU A 77 14.26 12.57 -18.59
C LEU A 77 13.86 12.28 -17.14
N PHE A 78 14.83 12.00 -16.26
CA PHE A 78 14.56 11.75 -14.85
C PHE A 78 14.03 12.98 -14.13
N ASN A 79 14.51 14.17 -14.46
CA ASN A 79 14.03 15.38 -13.80
C ASN A 79 12.54 15.62 -14.09
N TRP A 80 12.12 15.42 -15.34
CA TRP A 80 10.73 15.67 -15.74
C TRP A 80 9.78 14.50 -15.45
N LEU A 81 10.23 13.27 -15.71
CA LEU A 81 9.39 12.06 -15.68
C LEU A 81 9.68 11.14 -14.49
N GLY A 82 10.81 11.31 -13.80
CA GLY A 82 11.24 10.39 -12.76
C GLY A 82 11.35 8.96 -13.28
N VAL A 83 10.82 7.99 -12.53
CA VAL A 83 10.85 6.56 -12.90
C VAL A 83 10.07 6.27 -14.18
N ALA A 84 9.06 7.08 -14.52
CA ALA A 84 8.32 6.90 -15.76
C ALA A 84 9.18 7.10 -17.02
N ALA A 85 10.37 7.70 -16.89
CA ALA A 85 11.35 7.80 -17.98
C ALA A 85 11.70 6.45 -18.62
N TYR A 86 11.69 5.36 -17.84
CA TYR A 86 12.00 4.01 -18.35
C TYR A 86 10.95 3.45 -19.33
N VAL A 87 9.76 4.05 -19.40
CA VAL A 87 8.77 3.66 -20.42
C VAL A 87 9.20 4.07 -21.82
N ILE A 88 10.03 5.12 -21.95
CA ILE A 88 10.52 5.58 -23.25
C ILE A 88 11.40 4.54 -23.95
N PRO A 89 12.51 4.03 -23.37
CA PRO A 89 13.28 2.98 -24.01
C PRO A 89 12.47 1.71 -24.27
N LEU A 90 11.53 1.36 -23.38
CA LEU A 90 10.62 0.23 -23.59
C LEU A 90 9.75 0.42 -24.84
N LEU A 91 9.14 1.59 -25.02
CA LEU A 91 8.32 1.90 -26.19
C LEU A 91 9.17 1.92 -27.47
N LEU A 92 10.36 2.53 -27.44
CA LEU A 92 11.29 2.52 -28.57
C LEU A 92 11.64 1.08 -28.99
N LEU A 93 11.89 0.20 -28.02
CA LEU A 93 12.18 -1.21 -28.28
C LEU A 93 10.98 -1.94 -28.92
N ILE A 94 9.78 -1.79 -28.36
CA ILE A 94 8.57 -2.45 -28.88
C ILE A 94 8.27 -1.96 -30.31
N TRP A 95 8.36 -0.64 -30.55
CA TRP A 95 8.16 -0.05 -31.88
C TRP A 95 9.24 -0.48 -32.87
N GLY A 96 10.50 -0.52 -32.43
CA GLY A 96 11.62 -0.99 -33.24
C GLY A 96 11.43 -2.44 -33.70
N ILE A 97 11.11 -3.34 -32.76
CA ILE A 97 10.80 -4.75 -33.06
C ILE A 97 9.59 -4.86 -34.00
N ASN A 98 8.52 -4.11 -33.75
CA ASN A 98 7.32 -4.13 -34.60
C ASN A 98 7.64 -3.75 -36.05
N ARG A 99 8.50 -2.74 -36.23
CA ARG A 99 8.91 -2.26 -37.55
C ARG A 99 9.86 -3.22 -38.27
N VAL A 100 10.83 -3.82 -37.57
CA VAL A 100 11.67 -4.90 -38.12
C VAL A 100 10.83 -6.09 -38.58
N LEU A 101 9.84 -6.49 -37.76
CA LEU A 101 8.92 -7.59 -38.08
C LEU A 101 7.81 -7.21 -39.07
N ARG A 102 7.76 -5.94 -39.53
CA ARG A 102 6.75 -5.41 -40.47
C ARG A 102 5.31 -5.70 -40.05
N LYS A 103 5.05 -5.67 -38.73
CA LYS A 103 3.72 -5.92 -38.16
C LYS A 103 2.85 -4.66 -38.28
N PRO A 104 1.51 -4.81 -38.34
CA PRO A 104 0.61 -3.66 -38.35
C PRO A 104 0.65 -2.94 -36.99
N ALA A 105 0.69 -1.61 -37.01
CA ALA A 105 0.79 -0.77 -35.81
C ALA A 105 -0.53 -0.62 -35.02
N LYS A 106 -1.68 -1.09 -35.54
CA LYS A 106 -3.00 -0.81 -34.93
C LYS A 106 -3.10 -1.23 -33.46
N ARG A 107 -2.69 -2.47 -33.14
CA ARG A 107 -2.66 -2.95 -31.74
C ARG A 107 -1.59 -2.25 -30.92
N LEU A 108 -0.46 -1.94 -31.55
CA LEU A 108 0.68 -1.30 -30.91
C LEU A 108 0.37 0.13 -30.43
N VAL A 109 -0.41 0.89 -31.20
CA VAL A 109 -0.85 2.23 -30.78
C VAL A 109 -1.67 2.15 -29.50
N PHE A 110 -2.61 1.21 -29.40
CA PHE A 110 -3.38 1.01 -28.18
C PHE A 110 -2.48 0.63 -27.00
N THR A 111 -1.56 -0.33 -27.18
CA THR A 111 -0.57 -0.69 -26.16
C THR A 111 0.28 0.51 -25.73
N THR A 112 0.66 1.37 -26.68
CA THR A 112 1.44 2.59 -26.40
C THR A 112 0.64 3.55 -25.53
N LEU A 113 -0.63 3.80 -25.85
CA LEU A 113 -1.49 4.68 -25.06
C LEU A 113 -1.72 4.14 -23.64
N VAL A 114 -1.95 2.84 -23.50
CA VAL A 114 -2.12 2.20 -22.18
C VAL A 114 -0.84 2.31 -21.35
N LEU A 115 0.33 2.02 -21.94
CA LEU A 115 1.61 2.15 -21.25
C LEU A 115 1.92 3.59 -20.85
N LEU A 116 1.66 4.56 -21.73
CA LEU A 116 1.84 5.98 -21.41
C LEU A 116 0.88 6.45 -20.30
N GLY A 117 -0.39 6.02 -20.36
CA GLY A 117 -1.37 6.29 -19.30
C GLY A 117 -0.94 5.70 -17.96
N PHE A 118 -0.49 4.44 -17.95
CA PHE A 118 0.06 3.80 -16.76
C PHE A 118 1.30 4.51 -16.22
N ALA A 119 2.23 4.90 -17.10
CA ALA A 119 3.43 5.64 -16.75
C ALA A 119 3.06 6.97 -16.07
N PHE A 120 2.13 7.72 -16.68
CA PHE A 120 1.64 8.98 -16.14
C PHE A 120 0.97 8.80 -14.77
N LEU A 121 0.07 7.82 -14.62
CA LEU A 121 -0.58 7.51 -13.35
C LEU A 121 0.43 7.11 -12.26
N THR A 122 1.42 6.28 -12.61
CA THR A 122 2.48 5.85 -11.70
C THR A 122 3.28 7.07 -11.23
N GLN A 123 3.67 7.93 -12.16
CA GLN A 123 4.40 9.16 -11.89
C GLN A 123 3.63 10.11 -10.96
N VAL A 124 2.33 10.33 -11.20
CA VAL A 124 1.49 11.16 -10.32
C VAL A 124 1.33 10.51 -8.95
N THR A 125 1.17 9.19 -8.90
CA THR A 125 1.04 8.44 -7.63
C THR A 125 2.31 8.50 -6.81
N LEU A 126 3.49 8.42 -7.44
CA LEU A 126 4.77 8.59 -6.77
C LEU A 126 4.90 10.00 -6.16
N GLY A 127 4.18 10.99 -6.69
CA GLY A 127 4.11 12.35 -6.12
C GLY A 127 3.42 12.41 -4.74
N TYR A 128 2.71 11.34 -4.36
CA TYR A 128 2.12 11.19 -3.03
C TYR A 128 3.18 11.15 -1.92
N PHE A 129 4.34 10.59 -2.23
CA PHE A 129 5.44 10.40 -1.32
C PHE A 129 6.37 11.61 -1.33
N PRO A 130 6.64 12.25 -0.17
CA PRO A 130 7.56 13.38 -0.09
C PRO A 130 8.98 12.98 -0.51
N LYS A 131 9.70 13.91 -1.16
CA LYS A 131 11.10 13.70 -1.58
C LYS A 131 12.00 13.29 -0.41
N ASP A 132 11.72 13.82 0.77
CA ASP A 132 12.56 13.66 1.97
C ASP A 132 12.30 12.33 2.71
N LYS A 133 11.21 11.62 2.37
CA LYS A 133 10.79 10.39 3.05
C LYS A 133 11.09 9.11 2.28
N ILE A 134 11.54 9.25 1.03
CA ILE A 134 11.94 8.10 0.23
C ILE A 134 13.45 8.13 0.20
N PRO A 135 14.14 7.19 0.86
CA PRO A 135 15.57 7.02 0.68
C PRO A 135 15.78 6.49 -0.74
N LEU A 136 15.73 7.38 -1.72
CA LEU A 136 16.33 7.08 -3.00
C LEU A 136 17.81 6.92 -2.71
N TYR A 137 18.33 5.71 -2.96
CA TYR A 137 19.75 5.32 -3.01
C TYR A 137 20.67 6.27 -2.26
N PRO A 138 21.34 5.90 -1.16
CA PRO A 138 22.16 6.85 -0.39
C PRO A 138 23.07 7.65 -1.33
N LEU A 139 22.65 8.87 -1.66
CA LEU A 139 23.37 9.83 -2.48
C LEU A 139 24.38 10.46 -1.52
N LYS A 140 25.30 9.61 -1.04
CA LYS A 140 26.53 10.06 -0.40
C LYS A 140 27.49 10.36 -1.52
N ASN A 141 27.76 11.63 -1.74
CA ASN A 141 29.09 12.02 -2.19
C ASN A 141 30.11 11.57 -1.12
N PRO A 142 31.40 11.44 -1.46
CA PRO A 142 32.46 11.08 -0.50
C PRO A 142 32.50 12.00 0.72
N ALA A 143 31.97 13.22 0.60
CA ALA A 143 31.84 14.23 1.65
C ALA A 143 30.62 14.02 2.60
N GLY A 144 29.73 13.06 2.36
CA GLY A 144 28.59 12.77 3.24
C GLY A 144 27.43 13.77 3.18
N ILE A 145 27.43 14.69 2.21
CA ILE A 145 26.41 15.72 2.00
C ILE A 145 25.35 15.18 1.03
N ILE A 146 24.10 15.07 1.50
CA ILE A 146 22.96 14.70 0.66
C ILE A 146 22.73 15.83 -0.36
N THR A 147 23.17 15.63 -1.60
CA THR A 147 22.82 16.51 -2.72
C THR A 147 21.37 16.26 -3.16
N GLU A 148 20.78 17.27 -3.80
CA GLU A 148 19.36 17.38 -4.12
C GLU A 148 18.66 16.04 -4.41
N SER A 149 17.66 15.69 -3.59
CA SER A 149 16.89 14.47 -3.78
C SER A 149 16.03 14.59 -5.05
N TYR A 150 16.35 13.77 -6.06
CA TYR A 150 15.52 13.62 -7.25
C TYR A 150 14.20 12.95 -6.87
N ALA A 151 13.07 13.54 -7.27
CA ALA A 151 11.77 12.96 -7.01
C ALA A 151 11.52 11.78 -7.94
N LEU A 152 11.11 10.63 -7.39
CA LEU A 152 10.68 9.45 -8.15
C LEU A 152 9.56 9.75 -9.17
N SER A 153 8.74 10.75 -8.86
CA SER A 153 7.63 11.24 -9.68
C SER A 153 8.03 12.25 -10.74
N GLY A 154 9.28 12.72 -10.76
CA GLY A 154 9.68 13.86 -11.57
C GLY A 154 8.87 15.14 -11.28
N HIS A 155 9.19 16.19 -12.03
CA HIS A 155 8.50 17.48 -11.89
C HIS A 155 7.04 17.43 -12.31
N ILE A 156 6.71 16.72 -13.41
CA ILE A 156 5.32 16.66 -13.89
C ILE A 156 4.45 15.91 -12.87
N GLY A 157 4.91 14.77 -12.34
CA GLY A 157 4.12 13.97 -11.41
C GLY A 157 3.89 14.68 -10.10
N THR A 158 4.94 15.30 -9.56
CA THR A 158 4.86 16.11 -8.35
C THR A 158 3.90 17.29 -8.52
N SER A 159 3.98 18.00 -9.65
CA SER A 159 3.15 19.19 -9.90
C SER A 159 1.69 18.83 -10.08
N VAL A 160 1.40 17.79 -10.86
CA VAL A 160 0.04 17.28 -11.06
C VAL A 160 -0.53 16.74 -9.76
N PHE A 161 0.24 15.93 -9.02
CA PHE A 161 -0.19 15.41 -7.72
C PHE A 161 -0.54 16.55 -6.76
N ARG A 162 0.33 17.55 -6.62
CA ARG A 162 0.10 18.71 -5.76
C ARG A 162 -1.14 19.50 -6.16
N TYR A 163 -1.33 19.72 -7.47
CA TYR A 163 -2.50 20.41 -7.99
C TYR A 163 -3.81 19.69 -7.65
N LEU A 164 -3.84 18.36 -7.83
CA LEU A 164 -5.01 17.54 -7.53
C LEU A 164 -5.21 17.37 -6.03
N SER A 165 -4.15 17.15 -5.25
CA SER A 165 -4.24 16.90 -3.82
C SER A 165 -4.75 18.12 -3.05
N ASN A 166 -4.44 19.32 -3.52
CA ASN A 166 -4.94 20.56 -2.94
C ASN A 166 -6.46 20.75 -3.15
N ARG A 167 -7.05 20.06 -4.13
CA ARG A 167 -8.49 20.16 -4.45
C ARG A 167 -9.31 18.98 -3.93
N LEU A 168 -8.78 17.77 -4.07
CA LEU A 168 -9.47 16.52 -3.72
C LEU A 168 -9.09 15.99 -2.34
N GLY A 169 -8.08 16.59 -1.70
CA GLY A 169 -7.45 16.05 -0.51
C GLY A 169 -6.49 14.90 -0.83
N ARG A 170 -5.44 14.75 -0.03
CA ARG A 170 -4.42 13.70 -0.24
C ARG A 170 -5.03 12.29 -0.17
N VAL A 171 -5.85 12.03 0.85
CA VAL A 171 -6.45 10.70 1.08
C VAL A 171 -7.38 10.30 -0.06
N GLY A 172 -8.30 11.19 -0.45
CA GLY A 172 -9.25 10.93 -1.56
C GLY A 172 -8.53 10.71 -2.89
N LEU A 173 -7.53 11.55 -3.19
CA LEU A 173 -6.71 11.38 -4.40
C LEU A 173 -5.94 10.05 -4.38
N GLY A 174 -5.42 9.63 -3.23
CA GLY A 174 -4.75 8.34 -3.07
C GLY A 174 -5.64 7.16 -3.47
N PHE A 175 -6.91 7.14 -3.04
CA PHE A 175 -7.87 6.10 -3.44
C PHE A 175 -8.13 6.10 -4.95
N ILE A 176 -8.34 7.27 -5.55
CA ILE A 176 -8.61 7.41 -6.99
C ILE A 176 -7.41 6.93 -7.80
N LEU A 177 -6.21 7.37 -7.46
CA LEU A 177 -4.97 6.97 -8.13
C LEU A 177 -4.70 5.47 -7.96
N GLY A 178 -4.89 4.93 -6.76
CA GLY A 178 -4.76 3.49 -6.49
C GLY A 178 -5.72 2.65 -7.32
N PHE A 179 -6.99 3.08 -7.43
CA PHE A 179 -7.98 2.43 -8.28
C PHE A 179 -7.59 2.49 -9.77
N LEU A 180 -7.21 3.67 -10.27
CA LEU A 180 -6.81 3.85 -11.67
C LEU A 180 -5.56 3.04 -12.02
N LEU A 181 -4.58 2.98 -11.12
CA LEU A 181 -3.40 2.13 -11.29
C LEU A 181 -3.80 0.66 -11.36
N LEU A 182 -4.64 0.19 -10.44
CA LEU A 182 -5.10 -1.21 -10.45
C LEU A 182 -5.88 -1.53 -11.73
N ALA A 183 -6.78 -0.63 -12.16
CA ALA A 183 -7.52 -0.78 -13.40
C ALA A 183 -6.61 -0.82 -14.64
N SER A 184 -5.58 0.04 -14.69
CA SER A 184 -4.62 0.02 -15.79
C SER A 184 -3.78 -1.26 -15.82
N LEU A 185 -3.43 -1.81 -14.65
CA LEU A 185 -2.72 -3.09 -14.53
C LEU A 185 -3.56 -4.25 -15.08
N VAL A 186 -4.87 -4.24 -14.80
CA VAL A 186 -5.83 -5.20 -15.34
C VAL A 186 -5.87 -5.16 -16.87
N VAL A 187 -5.87 -3.95 -17.45
CA VAL A 187 -5.87 -3.77 -18.91
C VAL A 187 -4.55 -4.24 -19.52
N ILE A 188 -3.40 -3.93 -18.90
CA ILE A 188 -2.06 -4.32 -19.38
C ILE A 188 -1.91 -5.85 -19.39
N PHE A 189 -2.24 -6.50 -18.29
CA PHE A 189 -2.07 -7.95 -18.13
C PHE A 189 -3.24 -8.78 -18.68
N GLY A 190 -4.30 -8.14 -19.19
CA GLY A 190 -5.50 -8.81 -19.66
C GLY A 190 -6.16 -9.66 -18.56
N ILE A 191 -6.12 -9.19 -17.32
CA ILE A 191 -6.58 -9.95 -16.16
C ILE A 191 -8.10 -10.12 -16.24
N ASN A 192 -8.55 -11.38 -16.22
CA ASN A 192 -9.97 -11.69 -16.10
C ASN A 192 -10.41 -11.53 -14.64
N LEU A 193 -10.76 -10.29 -14.26
CA LEU A 193 -11.25 -9.92 -12.92
C LEU A 193 -12.34 -10.85 -12.37
N PRO A 194 -13.38 -11.23 -13.15
CA PRO A 194 -14.41 -12.13 -12.66
C PRO A 194 -13.85 -13.50 -12.23
N LYS A 195 -12.84 -14.01 -12.94
CA LYS A 195 -12.21 -15.30 -12.62
C LYS A 195 -11.41 -15.24 -11.31
N ILE A 196 -10.76 -14.11 -11.04
CA ILE A 196 -10.02 -13.91 -9.78
C ILE A 196 -10.99 -13.72 -8.62
N LEU A 197 -12.03 -12.91 -8.82
CA LEU A 197 -13.01 -12.63 -7.77
C LEU A 197 -13.77 -13.89 -7.37
N ASN A 198 -14.17 -14.72 -8.35
CA ASN A 198 -14.80 -16.01 -8.06
C ASN A 198 -13.87 -16.92 -7.25
N LYS A 199 -12.59 -17.02 -7.62
CA LYS A 199 -11.61 -17.77 -6.82
C LYS A 199 -11.48 -17.25 -5.39
N LEU A 200 -11.44 -15.93 -5.21
CA LEU A 200 -11.34 -15.32 -3.88
C LEU A 200 -12.58 -15.59 -3.04
N VAL A 201 -13.78 -15.45 -3.63
CA VAL A 201 -15.06 -15.77 -2.97
C VAL A 201 -15.12 -17.25 -2.60
N ASP A 202 -14.67 -18.15 -3.48
CA ASP A 202 -14.65 -19.58 -3.21
C ASP A 202 -13.68 -19.91 -2.07
N SER A 203 -12.48 -19.31 -2.04
CA SER A 203 -11.54 -19.46 -0.93
C SER A 203 -12.08 -18.88 0.38
N LEU A 204 -12.81 -17.77 0.36
CA LEU A 204 -13.43 -17.20 1.56
C LEU A 204 -14.59 -18.08 2.07
N LYS A 205 -15.41 -18.64 1.17
CA LYS A 205 -16.46 -19.60 1.52
C LYS A 205 -15.87 -20.87 2.12
N GLU A 206 -14.76 -21.37 1.57
CA GLU A 206 -14.05 -22.54 2.08
C GLU A 206 -13.51 -22.27 3.48
N LYS A 207 -12.84 -21.14 3.70
CA LYS A 207 -12.38 -20.72 5.04
C LYS A 207 -13.52 -20.53 6.03
N ALA A 208 -14.65 -19.97 5.58
CA ALA A 208 -15.84 -19.80 6.42
C ALA A 208 -16.49 -21.15 6.79
N LYS A 209 -16.48 -22.13 5.87
CA LYS A 209 -16.96 -23.50 6.17
C LYS A 209 -16.07 -24.18 7.20
N ILE A 210 -14.75 -24.11 7.04
CA ILE A 210 -13.78 -24.68 7.98
C ILE A 210 -13.96 -24.04 9.37
N ALA A 211 -14.05 -22.71 9.45
CA ALA A 211 -14.29 -22.01 10.71
C ALA A 211 -15.65 -22.37 11.34
N ALA A 212 -16.68 -22.59 10.52
CA ALA A 212 -17.99 -23.00 11.00
C ALA A 212 -17.97 -24.44 11.55
N GLU A 213 -17.29 -25.37 10.88
CA GLU A 213 -17.09 -26.75 11.35
C GLU A 213 -16.30 -26.78 12.67
N GLU A 214 -15.20 -26.06 12.75
CA GLU A 214 -14.39 -25.95 13.97
C GLU A 214 -15.20 -25.36 15.13
N SER A 215 -16.05 -24.36 14.86
CA SER A 215 -16.95 -23.79 15.88
C SER A 215 -18.02 -24.78 16.34
N ARG A 216 -18.50 -25.67 15.46
CA ARG A 216 -19.49 -26.71 15.79
C ARG A 216 -18.87 -27.78 16.64
N GLU A 217 -17.66 -28.23 16.32
CA GLU A 217 -16.91 -29.20 17.11
C GLU A 217 -16.61 -28.66 18.51
N ARG A 218 -16.12 -27.42 18.63
CA ARG A 218 -15.88 -26.77 19.93
C ARG A 218 -17.16 -26.67 20.77
N ARG A 219 -18.30 -26.35 20.16
CA ARG A 219 -19.60 -26.31 20.84
C ARG A 219 -20.08 -27.70 21.26
N ALA A 220 -19.85 -28.72 20.44
CA ALA A 220 -20.20 -30.10 20.76
C ALA A 220 -19.35 -30.63 21.93
N ALA A 221 -18.03 -30.38 21.93
CA ALA A 221 -17.12 -30.73 23.01
C ALA A 221 -17.53 -30.06 24.33
N MET A 222 -17.83 -28.76 24.32
CA MET A 222 -18.29 -28.05 25.51
C MET A 222 -19.64 -28.57 26.04
N ARG A 223 -20.54 -28.98 25.15
CA ARG A 223 -21.82 -29.60 25.57
C ARG A 223 -21.62 -30.99 26.17
N ALA A 224 -20.72 -31.80 25.60
CA ALA A 224 -20.38 -33.12 26.12
C ALA A 224 -19.76 -33.00 27.52
N GLU A 225 -18.81 -32.08 27.70
CA GLU A 225 -18.18 -31.82 28.99
C GLU A 225 -19.20 -31.37 30.05
N ARG A 226 -20.11 -30.45 29.70
CA ARG A 226 -21.19 -30.03 30.60
C ARG A 226 -22.13 -31.18 30.96
N ALA A 227 -22.47 -32.03 30.01
CA ALA A 227 -23.32 -33.19 30.25
C ALA A 227 -22.64 -34.21 31.18
N GLU A 228 -21.33 -34.41 31.05
CA GLU A 228 -20.56 -35.29 31.92
C GLU A 228 -20.47 -34.74 33.35
N ARG A 229 -20.22 -33.43 33.52
CA ARG A 229 -20.22 -32.77 34.84
C ARG A 229 -21.56 -32.93 35.55
N LEU A 230 -22.67 -32.67 34.84
CA LEU A 230 -24.03 -32.83 35.39
C LEU A 230 -24.36 -34.29 35.75
N ARG A 231 -23.77 -35.28 35.05
CA ARG A 231 -23.93 -36.70 35.41
C ARG A 231 -23.20 -37.02 36.70
N LYS A 232 -21.95 -36.59 36.85
CA LYS A 232 -21.16 -36.78 38.07
C LYS A 232 -21.83 -36.12 39.27
N GLU A 233 -22.30 -34.88 39.14
CA GLU A 233 -23.05 -34.18 40.20
C GLU A 233 -24.32 -34.93 40.62
N LYS A 234 -25.06 -35.51 39.66
CA LYS A 234 -26.24 -36.33 39.97
C LYS A 234 -25.89 -37.64 40.67
N GLU A 235 -24.84 -38.32 40.24
CA GLU A 235 -24.34 -39.54 40.89
C GLU A 235 -23.88 -39.26 42.32
N GLU A 236 -23.17 -38.15 42.55
CA GLU A 236 -22.75 -37.70 43.87
C GLU A 236 -23.95 -37.35 44.78
N MET A 237 -24.97 -36.66 44.26
CA MET A 237 -26.20 -36.39 45.04
C MET A 237 -26.96 -37.67 45.40
N ILE A 238 -27.04 -38.64 44.49
CA ILE A 238 -27.70 -39.93 44.77
C ILE A 238 -26.91 -40.69 45.84
N ALA A 239 -25.58 -40.74 45.73
CA ALA A 239 -24.72 -41.38 46.72
C ALA A 239 -24.79 -40.70 48.10
N ALA A 240 -24.86 -39.37 48.13
CA ALA A 240 -25.04 -38.61 49.37
C ALA A 240 -26.39 -38.91 50.03
N ARG A 241 -27.47 -38.98 49.23
CA ARG A 241 -28.81 -39.32 49.73
C ARG A 241 -28.88 -40.74 50.29
N THR A 242 -28.28 -41.72 49.62
CA THR A 242 -28.19 -43.11 50.12
C THR A 242 -27.39 -43.20 51.42
N ARG A 243 -26.33 -42.40 51.57
CA ARG A 243 -25.51 -42.33 52.79
C ARG A 243 -26.28 -41.69 53.96
N GLU A 244 -27.11 -40.71 53.68
CA GLU A 244 -27.96 -40.04 54.66
C GLU A 244 -29.12 -40.95 55.11
N GLU A 245 -29.71 -41.72 54.19
CA GLU A 245 -30.75 -42.71 54.49
C GLU A 245 -30.21 -43.87 55.35
N SER A 246 -28.94 -44.27 55.18
CA SER A 246 -28.26 -45.24 56.07
C SER A 246 -27.90 -44.71 57.47
N ARG A 247 -28.10 -43.41 57.73
CA ARG A 247 -27.73 -42.74 58.98
C ARG A 247 -28.91 -42.54 59.94
N ILE A 248 -30.13 -42.89 59.53
CA ILE A 248 -31.36 -42.69 60.31
C ILE A 248 -31.68 -43.92 61.21
N ASP A 249 -30.97 -45.04 61.05
CA ASP A 249 -31.20 -46.29 61.80
C ASP A 249 -30.49 -46.37 63.19
N GLU A 250 -29.76 -45.34 63.63
CA GLU A 250 -29.16 -45.30 64.98
C GLU A 250 -29.78 -44.19 65.84
N ILE A 251 -30.76 -44.57 66.66
CA ILE A 251 -31.34 -43.75 67.73
C ILE A 251 -30.73 -44.19 69.07
N PRO A 252 -30.10 -43.29 69.86
CA PRO A 252 -29.94 -43.46 71.29
C PRO A 252 -30.96 -42.64 72.09
N GLU A 253 -31.48 -43.23 73.18
CA GLU A 253 -32.46 -42.69 74.12
C GLU A 253 -32.06 -41.36 74.81
N PRO A 254 -33.02 -40.52 75.22
CA PRO A 254 -32.78 -39.26 75.92
C PRO A 254 -32.78 -39.43 77.45
N LEU A 255 -31.86 -38.75 78.13
CA LEU A 255 -31.87 -38.53 79.58
C LEU A 255 -32.11 -37.05 79.88
N GLU A 256 -33.12 -36.80 80.73
CA GLU A 256 -33.43 -35.55 81.47
C GLU A 256 -32.25 -35.21 82.42
N GLU A 257 -31.93 -33.98 82.84
CA GLU A 257 -32.75 -32.96 83.53
C GLU A 257 -32.12 -31.54 83.44
N GLU A 258 -33.02 -30.56 83.62
CA GLU A 258 -32.96 -29.11 83.96
C GLU A 258 -31.96 -28.63 85.06
N PRO A 259 -31.92 -27.33 85.46
CA PRO A 259 -32.22 -26.05 84.77
C PRO A 259 -31.14 -24.95 85.00
N GLU A 260 -31.40 -23.79 84.38
CA GLU A 260 -30.62 -22.52 84.34
C GLU A 260 -30.29 -21.87 85.70
N PRO A 261 -29.39 -20.86 85.71
CA PRO A 261 -29.96 -19.51 85.85
C PRO A 261 -29.30 -18.41 84.97
N VAL A 262 -30.20 -17.64 84.36
CA VAL A 262 -30.17 -16.22 83.92
C VAL A 262 -29.72 -15.30 85.11
N PRO A 263 -29.26 -14.01 85.02
CA PRO A 263 -29.34 -13.02 83.92
C PRO A 263 -28.15 -12.03 83.71
N GLU A 264 -28.25 -11.28 82.60
CA GLU A 264 -28.02 -9.82 82.45
C GLU A 264 -26.62 -9.16 82.32
N PRO A 265 -26.57 -7.94 81.71
CA PRO A 265 -25.67 -7.67 80.59
C PRO A 265 -24.72 -6.49 80.84
N VAL A 266 -23.60 -6.43 80.10
CA VAL A 266 -22.82 -5.19 79.95
C VAL A 266 -22.13 -5.24 78.58
N ARG A 267 -22.58 -4.47 77.58
CA ARG A 267 -22.15 -3.10 77.22
C ARG A 267 -20.71 -3.02 76.69
N ASP A 268 -20.64 -2.94 75.37
CA ASP A 268 -19.87 -1.99 74.54
C ASP A 268 -18.38 -1.76 74.85
N THR A 269 -17.50 -2.05 73.88
CA THR A 269 -16.69 -1.00 73.23
C THR A 269 -15.84 -1.56 72.09
N ARG A 270 -15.89 -0.84 70.96
CA ARG A 270 -14.77 -0.50 70.04
C ARG A 270 -14.17 -1.65 69.20
N GLU A 271 -13.59 -1.42 68.03
CA GLU A 271 -13.62 -0.44 66.93
C GLU A 271 -12.52 -0.95 65.98
N ALA A 272 -12.67 -0.74 64.66
CA ALA A 272 -11.64 -0.95 63.62
C ALA A 272 -11.22 -2.42 63.39
N GLU A 273 -10.98 -2.92 62.17
CA GLU A 273 -10.92 -2.38 60.82
C GLU A 273 -10.80 -3.64 59.92
N HIS A 274 -11.52 -3.70 58.81
CA HIS A 274 -10.94 -3.90 57.48
C HIS A 274 -11.97 -4.36 56.44
N GLU A 275 -11.89 -3.61 55.36
CA GLU A 275 -12.60 -3.59 54.10
C GLU A 275 -12.62 -4.91 53.32
N ALA A 276 -13.71 -5.12 52.59
CA ALA A 276 -13.66 -5.47 51.17
C ALA A 276 -15.01 -5.13 50.49
N PRO A 277 -15.14 -4.00 49.75
CA PRO A 277 -16.33 -3.72 48.97
C PRO A 277 -16.22 -4.28 47.55
N LYS A 278 -17.36 -4.81 47.11
CA LYS A 278 -17.73 -5.24 45.75
C LYS A 278 -17.14 -4.35 44.65
N GLU A 279 -16.35 -4.92 43.74
CA GLU A 279 -16.00 -4.29 42.47
C GLU A 279 -17.25 -4.10 41.60
N ARG A 280 -17.78 -2.88 41.67
CA ARG A 280 -18.76 -2.35 40.73
C ARG A 280 -17.97 -1.71 39.60
N ILE A 281 -17.96 -2.33 38.43
CA ILE A 281 -17.37 -1.76 37.21
C ILE A 281 -18.15 -0.49 36.86
N ILE A 282 -17.65 0.66 37.31
CA ILE A 282 -18.09 1.97 36.83
C ILE A 282 -17.38 2.19 35.50
N ARG A 283 -18.13 2.11 34.40
CA ARG A 283 -17.71 2.67 33.12
C ARG A 283 -17.81 4.19 33.23
N SER A 284 -16.69 4.85 33.51
CA SER A 284 -16.56 6.29 33.29
C SER A 284 -16.47 6.55 31.78
N PRO A 285 -17.20 7.53 31.23
CA PRO A 285 -17.00 7.94 29.85
C PRO A 285 -15.67 8.70 29.78
N LEU A 286 -14.75 8.21 28.95
CA LEU A 286 -13.52 8.92 28.61
C LEU A 286 -13.92 10.14 27.75
N MET A 287 -14.32 11.22 28.41
CA MET A 287 -14.47 12.53 27.81
C MET A 287 -13.09 13.08 27.47
N ALA A 288 -13.04 13.76 26.32
CA ALA A 288 -11.88 14.43 25.78
C ALA A 288 -11.24 15.39 26.80
N ALA A 289 -10.06 15.02 27.30
CA ALA A 289 -9.13 15.97 27.89
C ALA A 289 -8.06 16.29 26.83
N SER A 290 -8.08 17.53 26.36
CA SER A 290 -7.11 18.12 25.47
C SER A 290 -5.74 18.15 26.15
N LEU A 291 -4.67 17.83 25.40
CA LEU A 291 -3.27 17.97 25.86
C LEU A 291 -2.88 19.41 26.26
N GLY A 292 -3.76 20.40 26.07
CA GLY A 292 -3.54 21.80 26.43
C GLY A 292 -3.81 22.16 27.90
N ASP A 293 -4.50 21.31 28.67
CA ASP A 293 -4.89 21.63 30.05
C ASP A 293 -3.90 21.11 31.11
N LEU A 294 -2.87 20.37 30.68
CA LEU A 294 -1.75 20.02 31.55
C LEU A 294 -0.72 21.14 31.43
N HIS A 295 -0.64 22.01 32.44
CA HIS A 295 0.37 23.05 32.64
C HIS A 295 1.80 22.47 32.82
N LEU A 296 2.23 21.57 31.92
CA LEU A 296 3.54 20.94 31.89
C LEU A 296 4.66 21.93 31.53
N ALA A 297 4.32 23.07 30.92
CA ALA A 297 5.26 24.15 30.64
C ALA A 297 5.71 24.88 31.92
N GLU A 298 4.93 24.81 32.99
CA GLU A 298 5.21 25.45 34.29
C GLU A 298 6.08 24.55 35.19
N LEU A 299 6.30 23.29 34.77
CA LEU A 299 7.15 22.29 35.44
C LEU A 299 8.56 22.21 34.83
N LEU A 300 8.85 23.02 33.82
CA LEU A 300 10.16 23.11 33.17
C LEU A 300 10.81 24.43 33.60
N ASP A 301 12.04 24.37 34.10
CA ASP A 301 12.82 25.57 34.44
C ASP A 301 12.97 26.48 33.21
N PRO A 302 12.83 27.81 33.35
CA PRO A 302 13.07 28.73 32.26
C PRO A 302 14.54 28.66 31.82
N VAL A 303 14.76 28.68 30.50
CA VAL A 303 16.10 28.71 29.91
C VAL A 303 16.80 29.99 30.36
N PRO A 304 17.99 29.91 30.98
CA PRO A 304 18.70 31.10 31.42
C PRO A 304 19.13 31.96 30.21
N ASP A 305 18.98 33.29 30.34
CA ASP A 305 19.14 34.27 29.26
C ASP A 305 20.57 34.35 28.69
N ASP A 306 21.54 33.73 29.35
CA ASP A 306 22.95 33.66 28.95
C ASP A 306 23.22 32.70 27.79
N LEU A 307 22.26 31.83 27.43
CA LEU A 307 22.34 30.92 26.29
C LEU A 307 21.69 31.48 25.01
N ALA A 308 20.94 32.58 25.11
CA ALA A 308 20.25 33.18 23.97
C ALA A 308 21.09 34.20 23.18
N GLN A 309 22.24 34.62 23.72
CA GLN A 309 23.14 35.56 23.04
C GLN A 309 24.50 34.90 22.80
N PRO A 310 25.00 34.84 21.54
CA PRO A 310 26.36 34.40 21.30
C PRO A 310 27.33 35.35 22.03
N PRO A 311 28.43 34.85 22.62
CA PRO A 311 29.37 35.69 23.33
C PRO A 311 29.90 36.77 22.39
N ASP A 312 30.02 38.00 22.92
CA ASP A 312 30.42 39.25 22.27
C ASP A 312 31.89 39.25 21.74
N ARG A 313 32.48 38.07 21.56
CA ARG A 313 33.78 37.91 20.92
C ARG A 313 33.59 37.98 19.42
N GLU A 314 33.96 39.14 18.87
CA GLU A 314 33.89 39.47 17.45
C GLU A 314 34.17 38.22 16.57
N PRO A 315 33.22 37.79 15.72
CA PRO A 315 33.39 36.63 14.83
C PRO A 315 34.63 36.75 13.91
N ARG A 316 35.21 37.94 13.82
CA ARG A 316 36.47 38.25 13.13
C ARG A 316 37.69 37.60 13.76
N GLN A 317 37.75 37.43 15.09
CA GLN A 317 38.91 36.82 15.74
C GLN A 317 38.93 35.29 15.55
N GLY A 318 37.75 34.65 15.64
CA GLY A 318 37.61 33.22 15.34
C GLY A 318 37.99 32.91 13.89
N ALA A 319 37.54 33.71 12.94
CA ALA A 319 37.90 33.57 11.53
C ALA A 319 39.39 33.76 11.26
N ARG A 320 40.06 34.68 11.98
CA ARG A 320 41.52 34.90 11.87
C ARG A 320 42.32 33.72 12.41
N MET A 321 41.96 33.17 13.57
CA MET A 321 42.63 31.97 14.09
C MET A 321 42.44 30.74 13.21
N LEU A 322 41.26 30.59 12.60
CA LEU A 322 40.98 29.50 11.66
C LEU A 322 41.85 29.62 10.40
N LYS A 323 42.01 30.85 9.88
CA LYS A 323 42.87 31.12 8.72
C LYS A 323 44.34 30.85 9.03
N GLN A 324 44.80 31.25 10.21
CA GLN A 324 46.18 31.05 10.65
C GLN A 324 46.52 29.57 10.83
N LYS A 325 45.59 28.78 11.41
CA LYS A 325 45.77 27.32 11.52
C LYS A 325 45.68 26.58 10.19
N LEU A 326 44.96 27.10 9.20
CA LEU A 326 44.90 26.53 7.85
C LEU A 326 46.17 26.78 7.04
N GLU A 327 46.92 27.84 7.34
CA GLU A 327 48.21 28.14 6.73
C GLU A 327 49.38 27.36 7.36
N GLU A 328 49.17 26.70 8.50
CA GLU A 328 50.15 25.85 9.18
C GLU A 328 50.12 24.36 8.70
N PHE A 329 49.19 23.98 7.83
CA PHE A 329 49.06 22.62 7.28
C PHE A 329 49.62 22.46 5.86
#